data_AF-A0A8J8ABG5-F1
#
_entry.id   AF-A0A8J8ABG5-F1
#
_cell.length_a   1.000
_cell.length_b   1.000
_cell.length_c   1.000
_cell.angle_alpha   90.00
_cell.angle_beta   90.00
_cell.angle_gamma   90.00
#
_symmetry.space_group_name_H-M   'P 1'
#
loop_
_entity.id
_entity.type
_entity.pdbx_description
1 polymer ?
#
loop_
_entity_poly.entity_id
_entity_poly.type
_entity_poly.pdbx_seq_one_letter_code
_entity_poly.pdbx_strand_id
1 'polypeptide(L)'
;MKVVVGSGKRLERKVSVEIPDAVFRRVEEIARKYGFRTEEAIKILLMGDFLRDTENVTDVKLRELEEKMDDLERKLYELEGKWSPLKFRTYYLAMDNQNLSIQLSAMIAQNRRLREKLGLPGRDYGEIVKKIRYYLNFGRIGDGG
;
A
#
# COMPACT_ATOMS: atom_id res chain seq x y z
N MET A 1 -35.42 -18.71 -14.71
CA MET A 1 -34.70 -18.68 -13.41
C MET A 1 -34.95 -17.37 -12.68
N LYS A 2 -35.11 -17.40 -11.34
CA LYS A 2 -35.23 -16.19 -10.50
C LYS A 2 -33.87 -15.85 -9.91
N VAL A 3 -33.35 -14.67 -10.24
CA VAL A 3 -32.03 -14.20 -9.77
C VAL A 3 -32.24 -12.97 -8.90
N VAL A 4 -31.60 -12.94 -7.73
CA VAL A 4 -31.67 -11.79 -6.80
C VAL A 4 -30.41 -10.97 -6.96
N VAL A 5 -30.54 -9.73 -7.44
CA VAL A 5 -29.41 -8.82 -7.63
C VAL A 5 -29.42 -7.73 -6.56
N GLY A 6 -28.29 -7.56 -5.86
CA GLY A 6 -28.11 -6.57 -4.79
C GLY A 6 -27.33 -5.32 -5.24
N SER A 7 -27.73 -4.14 -4.74
CA SER A 7 -27.12 -2.86 -5.13
C SER A 7 -25.72 -2.60 -4.51
N GLY A 8 -25.35 -3.25 -3.41
CA GLY A 8 -23.98 -3.16 -2.84
C GLY A 8 -23.66 -1.87 -2.07
N LYS A 9 -24.60 -0.94 -1.87
CA LYS A 9 -24.48 0.19 -0.92
C LYS A 9 -25.45 0.01 0.26
N ARG A 10 -25.17 0.70 1.38
CA ARG A 10 -25.74 0.66 2.75
C ARG A 10 -27.27 0.51 2.92
N LEU A 11 -28.07 0.58 1.86
CA LEU A 11 -29.49 0.15 1.83
C LEU A 11 -29.68 -0.95 0.77
N GLU A 12 -29.88 -2.18 1.22
CA GLU A 12 -30.10 -3.34 0.35
C GLU A 12 -31.48 -3.31 -0.32
N ARG A 13 -31.59 -2.68 -1.49
CA ARG A 13 -32.69 -2.99 -2.42
C ARG A 13 -32.32 -4.25 -3.21
N LYS A 14 -32.92 -5.38 -2.84
CA LYS A 14 -32.81 -6.66 -3.56
C LYS A 14 -33.88 -6.70 -4.64
N VAL A 15 -33.45 -6.74 -5.91
CA VAL A 15 -34.38 -6.87 -7.04
C VAL A 15 -34.35 -8.32 -7.49
N SER A 16 -35.51 -8.98 -7.46
CA SER A 16 -35.67 -10.31 -8.06
C SER A 16 -36.04 -10.13 -9.53
N VAL A 17 -35.20 -10.62 -10.42
CA VAL A 17 -35.45 -10.60 -11.86
C VAL A 17 -35.69 -12.03 -12.34
N GLU A 18 -36.76 -12.24 -13.09
CA GLU A 18 -37.01 -13.50 -13.79
C GLU A 18 -36.37 -13.42 -15.17
N ILE A 19 -35.36 -14.26 -15.39
CA ILE A 19 -34.61 -14.33 -16.64
C ILE A 19 -34.84 -15.72 -17.24
N PRO A 20 -35.16 -15.84 -18.54
CA PRO A 20 -35.25 -17.14 -19.22
C PRO A 20 -33.95 -17.94 -19.09
N ASP A 21 -34.05 -19.24 -18.84
CA ASP A 21 -32.89 -20.09 -18.54
C ASP A 21 -31.86 -20.11 -19.67
N ALA A 22 -32.32 -20.02 -20.93
CA ALA A 22 -31.44 -19.94 -22.10
C ALA A 22 -30.57 -18.66 -22.09
N VAL A 23 -31.13 -17.53 -21.66
CA VAL A 23 -30.40 -16.25 -21.55
C VAL A 23 -29.46 -16.29 -20.36
N PHE A 24 -29.93 -16.83 -19.23
CA PHE A 24 -29.11 -16.95 -18.03
C PHE A 24 -27.85 -17.79 -18.26
N ARG A 25 -27.98 -18.96 -18.91
CA ARG A 25 -26.83 -19.81 -19.27
C ARG A 25 -25.81 -19.09 -20.16
N ARG A 26 -26.29 -18.30 -21.12
CA ARG A 26 -25.41 -17.54 -22.02
C ARG A 26 -24.67 -16.42 -21.29
N VAL A 27 -25.34 -15.75 -20.34
CA VAL A 27 -24.69 -14.77 -19.45
C VAL A 27 -23.67 -15.45 -18.55
N GLU A 28 -23.97 -16.63 -18.03
CA GLU A 28 -23.05 -17.41 -17.19
C GLU A 28 -21.78 -17.83 -17.95
N GLU A 29 -21.90 -18.29 -19.19
CA GLU A 29 -20.76 -18.62 -20.05
C GLU A 29 -19.86 -17.40 -20.32
N ILE A 30 -20.46 -16.25 -20.63
CA ILE A 30 -19.72 -15.00 -20.87
C ILE A 30 -19.07 -14.50 -19.59
N ALA A 31 -19.79 -14.49 -18.47
CA ALA A 31 -19.28 -14.07 -17.17
C ALA A 31 -18.08 -14.94 -16.76
N ARG A 32 -18.18 -16.26 -16.94
CA ARG A 32 -17.09 -17.19 -16.65
C ARG A 32 -15.88 -16.97 -17.55
N LYS A 33 -16.09 -16.71 -18.85
CA LYS A 33 -15.01 -16.43 -19.81
C LYS A 33 -14.18 -15.21 -19.42
N TYR A 34 -14.81 -14.18 -18.85
CA TYR A 34 -14.16 -12.92 -18.47
C TYR A 34 -13.97 -12.76 -16.95
N GLY A 35 -14.17 -13.82 -16.15
CA GLY A 35 -13.90 -13.81 -14.71
C GLY A 35 -14.89 -13.03 -13.83
N PHE A 36 -16.06 -12.66 -14.35
CA PHE A 36 -17.09 -11.95 -13.59
C PHE A 36 -18.00 -12.91 -12.82
N ARG A 37 -18.53 -12.46 -11.68
CA ARG A 37 -19.65 -13.14 -11.03
C ARG A 37 -20.92 -12.94 -11.88
N THR A 38 -21.74 -13.98 -12.00
CA THR A 38 -22.96 -13.94 -12.82
C THR A 38 -23.91 -12.81 -12.41
N GLU A 39 -24.01 -12.53 -11.10
CA GLU A 39 -24.80 -11.41 -10.57
C GLU A 39 -24.27 -10.04 -10.99
N GLU A 40 -22.94 -9.86 -11.03
CA GLU A 40 -22.31 -8.61 -11.47
C GLU A 40 -22.47 -8.41 -12.97
N ALA A 41 -22.31 -9.48 -13.76
CA ALA A 41 -22.57 -9.44 -15.20
C ALA A 41 -24.03 -9.05 -15.49
N ILE A 42 -25.00 -9.63 -14.78
CA ILE A 42 -26.41 -9.26 -14.88
C ILE A 42 -26.61 -7.80 -14.45
N LYS A 43 -25.94 -7.34 -13.40
CA LYS A 43 -26.02 -5.95 -12.94
C LYS A 43 -25.50 -4.97 -14.00
N ILE A 44 -24.36 -5.26 -14.63
CA ILE A 44 -23.79 -4.45 -15.72
C ILE A 44 -24.76 -4.40 -16.91
N LEU A 45 -25.29 -5.56 -17.31
CA LEU A 45 -26.29 -5.67 -18.38
C LEU A 45 -27.56 -4.84 -18.09
N LEU A 46 -28.06 -4.87 -16.84
CA LEU A 46 -29.26 -4.15 -16.42
C LEU A 46 -29.03 -2.64 -16.23
N MET A 47 -27.83 -2.23 -15.80
CA MET A 47 -27.48 -0.82 -15.64
C MET A 47 -27.21 -0.14 -16.99
N GLY A 48 -26.95 -0.93 -18.04
CA GLY A 48 -26.62 -0.39 -19.36
C GLY A 48 -25.28 0.35 -19.38
N ASP A 49 -24.43 0.13 -18.36
CA ASP A 49 -23.06 0.66 -18.25
C ASP A 49 -22.11 -0.11 -19.18
N PHE A 50 -22.50 -0.21 -20.45
CA PHE A 50 -21.57 -0.62 -21.49
C PHE A 50 -20.62 0.54 -21.74
N LEU A 51 -19.32 0.24 -21.88
CA LEU A 51 -18.36 1.21 -22.36
C LEU A 51 -18.89 1.80 -23.67
N ARG A 52 -19.09 3.11 -23.71
CA ARG A 52 -19.65 3.81 -24.89
C ARG A 52 -18.73 3.74 -26.11
N ASP A 53 -17.46 3.38 -25.90
CA ASP A 53 -16.41 3.29 -26.93
C ASP A 53 -15.98 1.84 -27.18
N THR A 54 -16.91 0.93 -27.47
CA THR A 54 -16.61 -0.48 -27.81
C THR A 54 -16.06 -0.68 -29.22
N GLU A 55 -16.21 0.30 -30.13
CA GLU A 55 -15.73 0.18 -31.51
C GLU A 55 -14.21 -0.03 -31.61
N ASN A 56 -13.45 0.39 -30.59
CA ASN A 56 -11.99 0.27 -30.53
C ASN A 56 -11.50 -0.80 -29.53
N VAL A 57 -12.39 -1.61 -28.95
CA VAL A 57 -12.04 -2.67 -28.01
C VAL A 57 -12.16 -4.01 -28.72
N THR A 58 -11.12 -4.36 -29.47
CA THR A 58 -10.98 -5.68 -30.08
C THR A 58 -10.41 -6.67 -29.06
N ASP A 59 -10.72 -7.96 -29.20
CA ASP A 59 -10.11 -9.05 -28.42
C ASP A 59 -8.57 -8.98 -28.42
N VAL A 60 -7.96 -8.50 -29.51
CA VAL A 60 -6.51 -8.27 -29.61
C VAL A 60 -6.03 -7.21 -28.61
N LYS A 61 -6.75 -6.10 -28.49
CA LYS A 61 -6.40 -4.99 -27.61
C LYS A 61 -6.60 -5.35 -26.14
N LEU A 62 -7.60 -6.20 -25.85
CA LEU A 62 -7.80 -6.77 -24.51
C LEU A 62 -6.61 -7.67 -24.12
N ARG A 63 -6.16 -8.54 -25.02
CA ARG A 63 -4.95 -9.36 -24.77
C ARG A 63 -3.69 -8.52 -24.58
N GLU A 64 -3.49 -7.48 -25.39
CA GLU A 64 -2.35 -6.56 -25.19
C GLU A 64 -2.40 -5.85 -23.83
N LEU A 65 -3.61 -5.55 -23.33
CA LEU A 65 -3.77 -4.97 -22.00
C LEU A 65 -3.44 -5.99 -20.91
N GLU A 66 -3.92 -7.22 -21.04
CA GLU A 66 -3.62 -8.33 -20.12
C GLU A 66 -2.10 -8.58 -20.04
N GLU A 67 -1.42 -8.67 -21.19
CA GLU A 67 0.04 -8.84 -21.23
C GLU A 67 0.80 -7.68 -20.57
N LYS A 68 0.33 -6.44 -20.76
CA LYS A 68 0.91 -5.26 -20.10
C LYS A 68 0.68 -5.28 -18.59
N MET A 69 -0.50 -5.72 -18.15
CA MET A 69 -0.79 -5.88 -16.73
C MET A 69 0.13 -6.93 -16.10
N ASP A 70 0.32 -8.07 -16.76
CA ASP A 70 1.22 -9.13 -16.29
C ASP A 70 2.69 -8.67 -16.21
N ASP A 71 3.15 -7.87 -17.18
CA ASP A 71 4.50 -7.29 -17.16
C ASP A 71 4.66 -6.27 -16.02
N LEU A 72 3.65 -5.43 -15.80
CA LEU A 72 3.63 -4.48 -14.69
C LEU A 72 3.62 -5.19 -13.33
N GLU A 73 2.85 -6.26 -13.20
CA GLU A 73 2.80 -7.07 -11.98
C GLU A 73 4.17 -7.70 -11.69
N ARG A 74 4.84 -8.27 -12.71
CA ARG A 74 6.22 -8.79 -12.55
C ARG A 74 7.20 -7.72 -12.10
N LYS A 75 7.16 -6.53 -12.73
CA LYS A 75 8.00 -5.39 -12.34
C LYS A 75 7.73 -4.93 -10.92
N LEU A 76 6.47 -4.96 -10.50
CA LEU A 76 6.08 -4.63 -9.12
C LEU A 76 6.71 -5.62 -8.14
N TYR A 77 6.59 -6.93 -8.39
CA TYR A 77 7.20 -7.95 -7.54
C TYR A 77 8.73 -7.82 -7.47
N GLU A 78 9.40 -7.54 -8.59
CA GLU A 78 10.84 -7.26 -8.57
C GLU A 78 11.21 -6.04 -7.73
N LEU A 79 10.40 -4.98 -7.82
CA LEU A 79 10.60 -3.76 -7.06
C LEU A 79 10.38 -4.00 -5.56
N GLU A 80 9.31 -4.70 -5.21
CA GLU A 80 9.01 -5.09 -3.82
C GLU A 80 10.11 -5.96 -3.23
N GLY A 81 10.62 -6.92 -4.02
CA GLY A 81 11.76 -7.76 -3.64
C GLY A 81 13.02 -6.95 -3.34
N LYS A 82 13.26 -5.85 -4.05
CA LYS A 82 14.40 -4.93 -3.81
C LYS A 82 14.11 -3.93 -2.67
N TRP A 83 12.87 -3.49 -2.53
CA TRP A 83 12.46 -2.48 -1.57
C TRP A 83 12.41 -3.01 -0.14
N SER A 84 11.94 -4.24 0.04
CA SER A 84 11.81 -4.86 1.36
C SER A 84 13.14 -4.92 2.13
N PRO A 85 14.26 -5.45 1.58
CA PRO A 85 15.56 -5.41 2.23
C PRO A 85 16.06 -3.98 2.54
N LEU A 86 15.80 -3.03 1.63
CA LEU A 86 16.22 -1.64 1.80
C LEU A 86 15.48 -0.99 2.97
N LYS A 87 14.18 -1.25 3.11
CA LYS A 87 13.35 -0.79 4.23
C LYS A 87 13.88 -1.32 5.56
N PHE A 88 14.16 -2.61 5.65
CA PHE A 88 14.74 -3.21 6.86
C PHE A 88 16.11 -2.61 7.19
N ARG A 89 17.01 -2.51 6.21
CA ARG A 89 18.34 -1.93 6.41
C ARG A 89 18.27 -0.50 6.91
N THR A 90 17.37 0.30 6.34
CA THR A 90 17.18 1.71 6.74
C THR A 90 16.63 1.81 8.17
N TYR A 91 15.69 0.94 8.53
CA TYR A 91 15.15 0.87 9.89
C TYR A 91 16.23 0.53 10.93
N TYR A 92 17.05 -0.50 10.69
CA TYR A 92 18.13 -0.87 11.59
C TYR A 92 19.19 0.23 11.70
N LEU A 93 19.59 0.85 10.59
CA LEU A 93 20.53 1.99 10.61
C LEU A 93 19.99 3.16 11.44
N ALA A 94 18.69 3.45 11.35
CA ALA A 94 18.07 4.49 12.16
C ALA A 94 18.08 4.13 13.65
N MET A 95 17.76 2.88 14.00
CA MET A 95 17.79 2.40 15.37
C MET A 95 19.21 2.45 15.95
N ASP A 96 20.22 2.05 15.18
CA ASP A 96 21.63 2.14 15.57
C ASP A 96 22.06 3.59 15.81
N ASN A 97 21.66 4.52 14.94
CA ASN A 97 21.95 5.94 15.13
C ASN A 97 21.28 6.53 16.38
N GLN A 98 20.07 6.08 16.70
CA GLN A 98 19.39 6.45 17.93
C GLN A 98 20.14 5.92 19.16
N ASN A 99 20.58 4.66 19.13
CA ASN A 99 21.37 4.04 20.19
C ASN A 99 22.71 4.76 20.41
N LEU A 100 23.43 5.07 19.32
CA LEU A 100 24.67 5.85 19.38
C LEU A 100 24.43 7.24 20.00
N SER A 101 23.32 7.88 19.68
CA SER A 101 22.95 9.19 20.22
C SER A 101 22.67 9.16 21.73
N ILE A 102 22.07 8.07 22.23
CA ILE A 102 21.90 7.81 23.66
C ILE A 102 23.27 7.64 24.33
N GLN A 103 24.14 6.79 23.76
CA GLN A 103 25.48 6.53 24.31
C GLN A 103 26.32 7.81 24.38
N LEU A 104 26.34 8.60 23.31
CA LEU A 104 27.04 9.88 23.27
C LEU A 104 26.50 10.87 24.31
N SER A 105 25.18 10.92 24.52
CA SER A 105 24.58 11.74 25.57
C SER A 105 25.09 11.36 26.96
N ALA A 106 25.13 10.06 27.25
CA ALA A 106 25.65 9.54 28.52
C ALA A 106 27.13 9.88 28.71
N MET A 107 27.96 9.71 27.67
CA MET A 107 29.38 10.03 27.71
C MET A 107 29.63 11.53 27.92
N ILE A 108 28.85 12.40 27.27
CA ILE A 108 28.93 13.86 27.48
C ILE A 108 28.60 14.22 28.94
N ALA A 109 27.55 13.64 29.50
CA ALA A 109 27.16 13.87 30.89
C ALA A 109 28.24 13.40 31.86
N GLN A 110 28.83 12.22 31.64
CA GLN A 110 29.94 11.70 32.42
C GLN A 110 31.17 12.61 32.32
N ASN A 111 31.52 13.07 31.12
CA ASN A 111 32.68 13.94 30.93
C ASN A 111 32.51 15.29 31.63
N ARG A 112 31.33 15.91 31.54
CA ARG A 112 31.02 17.16 32.27
C ARG A 112 31.21 16.98 33.77
N ARG A 113 30.62 15.93 34.35
CA ARG A 113 30.76 15.61 35.78
C ARG A 113 32.21 15.35 36.19
N LEU A 114 33.00 14.67 35.36
CA LEU A 114 34.41 14.43 35.63
C LEU A 114 35.23 15.73 35.59
N ARG A 115 34.98 16.60 34.60
CA ARG A 115 35.66 17.90 34.51
C ARG A 115 35.35 18.78 35.72
N GLU A 116 34.09 18.84 36.14
CA GLU A 116 33.68 19.53 37.37
C GLU A 116 34.44 19.02 38.60
N LYS A 117 34.50 17.70 38.79
CA LYS A 117 35.23 17.08 39.91
C LYS A 117 36.73 17.36 39.88
N LEU A 118 37.32 17.49 38.70
CA LEU A 118 38.74 17.75 38.51
C LEU A 118 39.09 19.25 38.46
N GLY A 119 38.10 20.14 38.62
CA GLY A 119 38.32 21.60 38.49
C GLY A 119 38.75 22.03 37.08
N LEU A 120 38.52 21.19 36.07
CA LEU A 120 38.82 21.50 34.67
C LEU A 120 37.71 22.38 34.09
N PRO A 121 38.02 23.27 33.13
CA PRO A 121 37.00 24.09 32.48
C PRO A 121 35.91 23.22 31.83
N GLY A 122 34.71 23.77 31.59
CA GLY A 122 33.67 23.08 30.83
C GLY A 122 34.08 22.87 29.36
N ARG A 123 33.59 21.80 28.72
CA ARG A 123 33.75 21.59 27.27
C ARG A 123 32.44 21.92 26.59
N ASP A 124 32.50 22.64 25.48
CA ASP A 124 31.33 22.86 24.65
C ASP A 124 31.03 21.62 23.79
N TYR A 125 29.78 21.20 23.83
CA TYR A 125 29.25 20.08 23.06
C TYR A 125 28.06 20.51 22.20
N GLY A 126 27.82 21.82 22.00
CA GLY A 126 26.63 22.36 21.36
C GLY A 126 26.32 21.76 19.99
N GLU A 127 27.31 21.64 19.11
CA GLU A 127 27.12 21.03 17.79
C GLU A 127 26.79 19.54 17.86
N ILE A 128 27.44 18.81 18.76
CA ILE A 128 27.24 17.37 18.95
C ILE A 128 25.84 17.12 19.51
N VAL A 129 25.40 17.94 20.47
CA VAL A 129 24.05 17.87 21.05
C VAL A 129 22.96 18.18 20.02
N LYS A 130 23.20 19.10 19.08
CA LYS A 130 22.26 19.36 17.97
C LYS A 130 22.09 18.11 17.10
N LYS A 131 23.18 17.43 16.73
CA LYS A 131 23.14 16.19 15.93
C LYS A 131 22.47 15.04 16.69
N ILE A 132 22.78 14.88 17.98
CA ILE A 132 22.15 13.87 18.84
C ILE A 132 20.63 14.06 18.92
N ARG A 133 20.15 15.31 19.08
CA ARG A 133 18.71 15.59 19.14
C ARG A 133 17.97 15.17 17.87
N TYR A 134 18.59 15.32 16.70
CA TYR A 134 18.00 14.91 15.44
C TYR A 134 17.70 13.40 15.43
N TYR A 135 18.68 12.58 15.82
CA TYR A 135 18.54 11.12 15.81
C TYR A 135 17.72 10.56 16.98
N LEU A 136 17.65 11.25 18.11
CA LEU A 136 16.76 10.86 19.22
C LEU A 136 15.27 11.03 18.87
N ASN A 137 14.94 11.98 18.00
CA ASN A 137 13.56 12.28 17.61
C ASN A 137 13.10 11.52 16.35
N PHE A 138 13.94 10.68 15.76
CA PHE A 138 13.67 9.98 14.51
C PHE A 138 12.39 9.11 14.57
N GLY A 139 12.05 8.54 15.73
CA GLY A 139 10.83 7.74 15.93
C GLY A 139 9.54 8.51 16.21
N ARG A 140 9.59 9.83 16.44
CA ARG A 140 8.39 10.65 16.78
C ARG A 140 7.74 11.34 15.58
N ILE A 141 8.36 11.28 14.41
CA ILE A 141 7.88 11.95 13.19
C ILE A 141 6.89 11.05 12.41
N GLY A 142 6.80 9.76 12.75
CA GLY A 142 5.96 8.78 12.05
C GLY A 142 4.57 8.50 12.66
N ASP A 143 4.25 9.01 13.85
CA ASP A 143 2.97 8.75 14.55
C ASP A 143 1.82 9.70 14.13
N GLY A 144 1.92 10.31 12.94
CA GLY A 144 1.00 11.37 12.49
C GLY A 144 0.55 11.24 11.03
N GLY A 145 0.38 10.01 10.52
CA GLY A 145 -0.14 9.73 9.18
C GLY A 145 -1.05 8.52 9.16
#